data_AF-A0A252BRW9-F1
#
_entry.id   AF-A0A252BRW9-F1
#
_cell.length_a   1.000
_cell.length_b   1.000
_cell.length_c   1.000
_cell.angle_alpha   90.00
_cell.angle_beta   90.00
_cell.angle_gamma   90.00
#
_symmetry.space_group_name_H-M   'P 1'
#
loop_
_entity.id
_entity.type
_entity.pdbx_description
1 polymer ?
#
loop_
_entity_poly.entity_id
_entity_poly.type
_entity_poly.pdbx_seq_one_letter_code
_entity_poly.pdbx_strand_id
1 'polypeptide(L)'
;MLPADHPNWDAVDAQARRVDVLPAYRLPWRCWHEMAGHRRHMVEIYGGGMGAIRGVSRPQPLPVLAVLAWCDAQDLDGDERDFVVLMVKAMDRVFLDLRGRQIRAELDQIFRK
;
A
#
# COMPACT_ATOMS: atom_id res chain seq x y z
N MET A 1 30.03 4.57 9.79
CA MET A 1 29.24 3.32 9.82
C MET A 1 27.90 3.67 10.44
N LEU A 2 26.87 3.88 9.61
CA LEU A 2 25.52 4.18 10.10
C LEU A 2 24.82 2.84 10.40
N PRO A 3 24.08 2.70 11.51
CA PRO A 3 23.31 1.50 11.75
C PRO A 3 22.22 1.42 10.67
N ALA A 4 22.12 0.28 10.00
CA ALA A 4 21.00 0.00 9.10
C ALA A 4 19.76 -0.26 9.97
N ASP A 5 19.10 0.81 10.40
CA ASP A 5 17.80 0.78 11.06
C ASP A 5 16.75 0.33 10.03
N HIS A 6 16.79 -0.96 9.67
CA HIS A 6 15.70 -1.57 8.92
C HIS A 6 14.46 -1.51 9.79
N PRO A 7 13.37 -0.88 9.34
CA PRO A 7 12.12 -0.86 10.10
C PRO A 7 11.72 -2.30 10.40
N ASN A 8 11.42 -2.61 11.66
CA ASN A 8 10.81 -3.88 12.01
C ASN A 8 9.40 -3.91 11.40
N TRP A 9 9.30 -4.44 10.19
CA TRP A 9 8.05 -4.49 9.42
C TRP A 9 6.96 -5.27 10.15
N ASP A 10 7.33 -6.28 10.95
CA ASP A 10 6.38 -7.02 11.78
C ASP A 10 5.80 -6.14 12.89
N ALA A 11 6.61 -5.28 13.50
CA ALA A 11 6.13 -4.31 14.49
C ALA A 11 5.24 -3.23 13.85
N VAL A 12 5.58 -2.77 12.64
CA VAL A 12 4.75 -1.82 11.87
C VAL A 12 3.40 -2.45 11.52
N ASP A 13 3.38 -3.72 11.08
CA ASP A 13 2.15 -4.45 10.76
C ASP A 13 1.31 -4.70 12.03
N ALA A 14 1.94 -5.09 13.14
CA ALA A 14 1.27 -5.27 14.43
C ALA A 14 0.63 -3.96 14.95
N GLN A 15 1.30 -2.82 14.73
CA GLN A 15 0.75 -1.52 15.08
C GLN A 15 -0.42 -1.13 14.17
N ALA A 16 -0.34 -1.41 12.86
CA ALA A 16 -1.41 -1.13 11.91
C ALA A 16 -2.71 -1.88 12.22
N ARG A 17 -2.64 -3.06 12.83
CA ARG A 17 -3.82 -3.84 13.26
C ARG A 17 -4.56 -3.27 14.46
N ARG A 18 -3.99 -2.29 15.18
CA ARG A 18 -4.58 -1.67 16.38
C ARG A 18 -5.23 -0.31 16.13
N VAL A 19 -5.41 0.08 14.87
CA VAL A 19 -5.90 1.42 14.53
C VAL A 19 -7.41 1.49 14.76
N ASP A 20 -7.81 2.20 15.80
CA ASP A 20 -9.19 2.69 15.93
C ASP A 20 -9.35 3.93 15.05
N VAL A 21 -10.15 3.79 14.00
CA VAL A 21 -10.32 4.83 12.98
C VAL A 21 -11.33 5.85 13.50
N LEU A 22 -10.88 7.12 13.60
CA LEU A 22 -11.77 8.22 13.97
C LEU A 22 -13.02 8.22 13.08
N PRO A 23 -14.21 8.56 13.62
CA PRO A 23 -15.47 8.46 12.88
C PRO A 23 -15.44 9.12 11.49
N ALA A 24 -14.81 10.28 11.37
CA ALA A 24 -14.66 11.02 10.10
C ALA A 24 -13.86 10.27 9.01
N TYR A 25 -13.00 9.32 9.39
CA TYR A 25 -12.16 8.57 8.45
C TYR A 25 -12.66 7.15 8.18
N ARG A 26 -13.78 6.73 8.80
CA ARG A 26 -14.31 5.37 8.63
C ARG A 26 -14.68 5.05 7.19
N LEU A 27 -15.32 5.97 6.49
CA LEU A 27 -15.72 5.78 5.08
C LEU A 27 -14.50 5.63 4.16
N PRO A 28 -13.52 6.57 4.14
CA PRO A 28 -12.30 6.41 3.36
C PRO A 28 -11.53 5.13 3.72
N TRP A 29 -11.41 4.81 5.00
CA TRP A 29 -10.72 3.61 5.46
C TRP A 29 -11.39 2.34 4.94
N ARG A 30 -12.71 2.25 5.06
CA ARG A 30 -13.52 1.13 4.56
C ARG A 30 -13.39 1.00 3.05
N CYS A 31 -13.52 2.10 2.30
CA CYS A 31 -13.33 2.12 0.85
C CYS A 31 -11.95 1.57 0.47
N TRP A 32 -10.87 2.07 1.09
CA TRP A 32 -9.52 1.63 0.78
C TRP A 32 -9.30 0.13 1.04
N HIS A 33 -9.87 -0.40 2.13
CA HIS A 33 -9.79 -1.82 2.46
C HIS A 33 -10.63 -2.71 1.55
N GLU A 34 -11.88 -2.33 1.25
CA GLU A 34 -12.76 -3.09 0.36
C GLU A 34 -12.22 -3.09 -1.08
N MET A 35 -11.64 -1.98 -1.54
CA MET A 35 -11.06 -1.88 -2.88
C MET A 35 -9.67 -2.52 -3.01
N ALA A 36 -9.05 -2.95 -1.91
CA ALA A 36 -7.71 -3.57 -1.94
C ALA A 36 -7.64 -4.78 -2.88
N GLY A 37 -8.74 -5.54 -3.03
CA GLY A 37 -8.82 -6.68 -3.97
C GLY A 37 -8.81 -6.30 -5.45
N HIS A 38 -9.17 -5.06 -5.79
CA HIS A 38 -9.10 -4.54 -7.16
C HIS A 38 -7.69 -4.07 -7.55
N ARG A 39 -6.75 -4.10 -6.61
CA ARG A 39 -5.38 -3.64 -6.84
C ARG A 39 -4.67 -4.58 -7.80
N ARG A 40 -4.08 -4.01 -8.85
CA ARG A 40 -3.22 -4.75 -9.77
C ARG A 40 -1.84 -4.94 -9.17
N HIS A 41 -1.18 -6.02 -9.59
CA HIS A 41 0.19 -6.33 -9.19
C HIS A 41 1.06 -6.46 -10.44
N MET A 42 2.24 -5.84 -10.38
CA MET A 42 3.27 -6.00 -11.40
C MET A 42 4.34 -6.94 -10.85
N VAL A 43 4.66 -7.99 -11.60
CA VAL A 43 5.76 -8.89 -11.24
C VAL A 43 7.05 -8.33 -11.81
N GLU A 44 8.02 -8.10 -10.94
CA GLU A 44 9.36 -7.64 -11.30
C GLU A 44 10.37 -8.72 -10.90
N ILE A 45 11.30 -9.04 -11.80
CA ILE A 45 12.32 -10.07 -11.55
C ILE A 45 13.69 -9.40 -11.50
N TYR A 46 14.41 -9.61 -10.40
CA TYR A 46 15.74 -9.07 -10.15
C TYR A 46 16.77 -10.19 -10.14
N GLY A 47 17.91 -9.99 -10.80
CA GLY A 47 19.02 -10.95 -10.86
C GLY A 47 20.31 -10.36 -10.30
N GLY A 48 21.07 -11.15 -9.54
CA GLY A 48 22.39 -10.81 -9.01
C GLY A 48 23.51 -11.63 -9.66
N GLY A 49 24.74 -11.11 -9.63
CA GLY A 49 25.91 -11.63 -10.35
C GLY A 49 26.40 -13.05 -10.01
N MET A 50 25.72 -13.79 -9.11
CA MET A 50 26.02 -15.19 -8.78
C MET A 50 24.80 -16.12 -8.86
N GLY A 51 23.86 -15.85 -9.77
CA GLY A 51 22.72 -16.74 -10.04
C GLY A 51 21.54 -16.61 -9.08
N ALA A 52 21.61 -15.72 -8.09
CA ALA A 52 20.45 -15.37 -7.27
C ALA A 52 19.43 -14.62 -8.13
N ILE A 53 18.18 -15.11 -8.14
CA ILE A 53 17.04 -14.47 -8.81
C ILE A 53 15.93 -14.29 -7.79
N ARG A 54 15.34 -13.10 -7.73
CA ARG A 54 14.20 -12.79 -6.86
C ARG A 54 13.08 -12.14 -7.66
N GLY A 55 11.95 -12.83 -7.74
CA GLY A 55 10.68 -12.24 -8.17
C GLY A 55 10.02 -11.49 -7.02
N VAL A 56 9.55 -10.27 -7.30
CA VAL A 56 8.79 -9.45 -6.36
C VAL A 56 7.46 -9.05 -7.00
N SER A 57 6.38 -9.15 -6.22
CA SER A 57 5.07 -8.64 -6.62
C SER A 57 4.91 -7.21 -6.11
N ARG A 58 4.98 -6.23 -7.01
CA ARG A 58 4.83 -4.81 -6.68
C ARG A 58 3.36 -4.39 -6.82
N PRO A 59 2.70 -3.93 -5.75
CA PRO A 59 1.36 -3.37 -5.85
C PRO A 59 1.35 -2.11 -6.72
N GLN A 60 0.31 -1.96 -7.55
CA GLN A 60 0.03 -0.75 -8.32
C GLN A 60 -0.96 0.15 -7.56
N PRO A 61 -1.10 1.43 -7.94
CA PRO A 61 -2.14 2.28 -7.39
C PRO A 61 -3.54 1.67 -7.55
N LEU A 62 -4.41 1.94 -6.58
CA LEU A 62 -5.82 1.59 -6.68
C LEU A 62 -6.44 2.28 -7.91
N PRO A 63 -7.19 1.55 -8.76
CA PRO A 63 -7.86 2.16 -9.90
C PRO A 63 -8.87 3.21 -9.41
N VAL A 64 -8.73 4.45 -9.88
CA VAL A 64 -9.66 5.55 -9.52
C VAL A 64 -11.10 5.18 -9.85
N LEU A 65 -11.33 4.49 -10.98
CA LEU A 65 -12.66 4.01 -11.35
C LEU A 65 -13.28 3.04 -10.34
N ALA A 66 -12.47 2.20 -9.69
CA ALA A 66 -12.98 1.29 -8.65
C ALA A 66 -13.42 2.07 -7.41
N VAL A 67 -12.64 3.10 -7.02
CA VAL A 67 -12.99 4.00 -5.91
C VAL A 67 -14.26 4.78 -6.23
N LEU A 68 -14.38 5.32 -7.46
CA LEU A 68 -15.57 6.04 -7.88
C LEU A 68 -16.82 5.14 -7.91
N ALA A 69 -16.71 3.93 -8.45
CA ALA A 69 -17.79 2.96 -8.47
C ALA A 69 -18.21 2.53 -7.05
N TRP A 70 -17.25 2.45 -6.13
CA TRP A 70 -17.55 2.20 -4.71
C TRP A 70 -18.33 3.36 -4.09
N CYS A 71 -17.92 4.61 -4.35
CA CYS A 71 -18.66 5.78 -3.89
C CYS A 71 -20.10 5.79 -4.43
N ASP A 72 -20.27 5.51 -5.73
CA ASP A 72 -21.59 5.43 -6.36
C ASP A 72 -22.44 4.31 -5.73
N ALA A 73 -21.84 3.15 -5.40
CA ALA A 73 -22.53 2.05 -4.73
C ALA A 73 -22.85 2.30 -3.24
N GLN A 74 -22.32 3.36 -2.64
CA GLN A 74 -22.63 3.81 -1.29
C GLN A 74 -23.48 5.09 -1.29
N ASP A 75 -24.01 5.50 -2.45
CA ASP A 75 -24.79 6.72 -2.65
C ASP A 75 -24.09 8.00 -2.19
N LEU A 76 -22.75 8.04 -2.30
CA LEU A 76 -21.95 9.22 -1.93
C LEU A 76 -21.88 10.20 -3.09
N ASP A 77 -22.17 11.47 -2.82
CA ASP A 77 -22.09 12.57 -3.79
C ASP A 77 -21.34 13.79 -3.24
N GLY A 78 -21.17 14.80 -4.13
CA GLY A 78 -20.56 16.09 -3.80
C GLY A 78 -19.27 16.02 -2.97
N ASP A 79 -19.25 16.80 -1.89
CA ASP A 79 -18.09 16.95 -1.02
C ASP A 79 -17.70 15.64 -0.31
N GLU A 80 -18.66 14.76 0.00
CA GLU A 80 -18.39 13.49 0.66
C GLU A 80 -17.66 12.53 -0.28
N ARG A 81 -18.11 12.45 -1.54
CA ARG A 81 -17.41 11.70 -2.59
C ARG A 81 -15.99 12.20 -2.78
N ASP A 82 -15.82 13.52 -2.91
CA ASP A 82 -14.52 14.13 -3.14
C ASP A 82 -13.56 13.89 -1.95
N PHE A 83 -14.08 14.01 -0.73
CA PHE A 83 -13.34 13.70 0.48
C PHE A 83 -12.85 12.24 0.52
N VAL A 84 -13.74 11.27 0.23
CA VAL A 84 -13.37 9.85 0.18
C VAL A 84 -12.30 9.59 -0.88
N VAL A 85 -12.48 10.10 -2.09
CA VAL A 85 -11.53 9.90 -3.19
C VAL A 85 -10.15 10.46 -2.83
N LEU A 86 -10.08 11.67 -2.27
CA LEU A 86 -8.83 12.30 -1.87
C LEU A 86 -8.13 11.52 -0.74
N MET A 87 -8.88 11.09 0.28
CA MET A 87 -8.31 10.34 1.40
C MET A 87 -7.83 8.95 0.99
N VAL A 88 -8.60 8.23 0.17
CA VAL A 88 -8.18 6.93 -0.37
C VAL A 88 -6.90 7.07 -1.19
N LYS A 89 -6.80 8.11 -2.02
CA LYS A 89 -5.58 8.40 -2.79
C LYS A 89 -4.38 8.70 -1.88
N ALA A 90 -4.58 9.45 -0.80
CA ALA A 90 -3.52 9.74 0.17
C ALA A 90 -3.05 8.47 0.89
N MET A 91 -3.98 7.65 1.39
CA MET A 91 -3.69 6.37 2.04
C MET A 91 -2.95 5.42 1.09
N ASP A 92 -3.41 5.31 -0.16
CA ASP A 92 -2.81 4.45 -1.16
C ASP A 92 -1.37 4.86 -1.49
N ARG A 93 -1.11 6.18 -1.59
CA ARG A 93 0.25 6.70 -1.78
C ARG A 93 1.19 6.31 -0.64
N VAL A 94 0.74 6.43 0.62
CA VAL A 94 1.55 6.04 1.78
C VAL A 94 1.83 4.55 1.78
N PHE A 95 0.81 3.72 1.50
CA PHE A 95 0.97 2.28 1.39
C PHE A 95 2.01 1.88 0.33
N LEU A 96 1.93 2.47 -0.87
CA LEU A 96 2.87 2.16 -1.96
C LEU A 96 4.30 2.55 -1.62
N ASP A 97 4.50 3.69 -0.95
CA ASP A 97 5.83 4.11 -0.50
C ASP A 97 6.39 3.14 0.55
N LEU A 98 5.60 2.76 1.55
CA LEU A 98 6.01 1.78 2.58
C LEU A 98 6.36 0.43 1.95
N ARG A 99 5.53 -0.09 1.04
CA ARG A 99 5.82 -1.33 0.32
C ARG A 99 7.05 -1.21 -0.57
N GLY A 100 7.25 -0.07 -1.22
CA GLY A 100 8.45 0.20 -2.00
C GLY A 100 9.72 0.14 -1.16
N ARG A 101 9.72 0.74 0.03
CA ARG A 101 10.84 0.68 0.98
C ARG A 101 11.09 -0.74 1.48
N GLN A 102 10.04 -1.48 1.81
CA GLN A 102 10.16 -2.88 2.22
C GLN A 102 10.79 -3.75 1.13
N ILE A 103 10.30 -3.64 -0.10
CA ILE A 103 10.84 -4.39 -1.25
C ILE A 103 12.34 -4.08 -1.44
N ARG A 104 12.75 -2.81 -1.36
CA ARG A 104 14.16 -2.44 -1.48
C ARG A 104 15.01 -3.05 -0.36
N ALA A 105 14.52 -3.00 0.88
CA ALA A 105 15.22 -3.62 2.01
C ALA A 105 15.40 -5.13 1.83
N GLU A 106 14.36 -5.84 1.35
CA GLU A 106 14.42 -7.27 1.06
C GLU A 106 15.42 -7.58 -0.07
N LEU A 107 15.42 -6.78 -1.14
CA LEU A 107 16.36 -6.94 -2.26
C LEU A 107 17.80 -6.69 -1.83
N ASP A 108 18.06 -5.64 -1.06
CA ASP A 108 19.39 -5.34 -0.51
C ASP A 108 19.89 -6.49 0.37
N GLN A 109 19.05 -7.05 1.24
CA GLN A 109 19.42 -8.20 2.08
C GLN A 109 19.80 -9.44 1.26
N ILE A 110 19.15 -9.66 0.11
CA ILE A 110 19.40 -10.82 -0.75
C ILE A 110 20.66 -10.62 -1.61
N PHE A 111 20.86 -9.43 -2.17
CA PHE A 111 21.88 -9.19 -3.20
C PHE A 111 23.15 -8.50 -2.70
N ARG A 112 23.16 -7.86 -1.52
CA ARG A 112 24.36 -7.24 -0.92
C ARG A 112 25.01 -8.08 0.18
N LYS A 113 24.78 -9.39 0.22
CA LYS A 113 25.62 -10.28 1.04
C LYS A 113 27.05 -10.29 0.54
#